data_AF-A0A254PY19-F1
#
_entry.id   AF-A0A254PY19-F1
#
_cell.length_a   1.000
_cell.length_b   1.000
_cell.length_c   1.000
_cell.angle_alpha   90.00
_cell.angle_beta   90.00
_cell.angle_gamma   90.00
#
_symmetry.space_group_name_H-M   'P 1'
#
loop_
_entity.id
_entity.type
_entity.pdbx_description
1 polymer ?
#
loop_
_entity_poly.entity_id
_entity_poly.type
_entity_poly.pdbx_seq_one_letter_code
_entity_poly.pdbx_strand_id
1 'polypeptide(L)'
;MTSMSISRTVLLFTFLLSISNQSFAQAISKAYQKNCVIEQVSEHQGVKGKAFAEEDFTAYCYCHAEFISKNASNRQVNELLMNPKAKPGWLKALELKAMKACISLDSKLST
;
A
#
# COMPACT_ATOMS: atom_id res chain seq x y z
N MET A 1 -23.31 -10.03 39.65
CA MET A 1 -22.86 -8.82 38.91
C MET A 1 -21.47 -9.06 38.32
N THR A 2 -21.35 -9.70 37.15
CA THR A 2 -20.04 -9.88 36.48
C THR A 2 -20.11 -9.82 34.95
N SER A 3 -21.30 -9.81 34.35
CA SER A 3 -21.49 -9.84 32.89
C SER A 3 -21.09 -8.53 32.17
N MET A 4 -21.28 -7.35 32.81
CA MET A 4 -20.95 -6.04 32.21
C MET A 4 -19.45 -5.80 32.02
N SER A 5 -18.58 -6.45 32.80
CA SER A 5 -17.13 -6.22 32.75
C SER A 5 -16.48 -6.91 31.54
N ILE A 6 -16.92 -8.13 31.23
CA ILE A 6 -16.34 -8.95 30.16
C ILE A 6 -16.65 -8.35 28.79
N SER A 7 -17.90 -7.92 28.54
CA SER A 7 -18.29 -7.30 27.27
C SER A 7 -17.52 -6.01 26.99
N ARG A 8 -17.25 -5.21 28.04
CA ARG A 8 -16.48 -3.96 27.95
C ARG A 8 -15.00 -4.23 27.66
N THR A 9 -14.42 -5.26 28.28
CA THR A 9 -13.05 -5.70 28.02
C THR A 9 -12.88 -6.25 26.60
N VAL A 10 -13.83 -7.08 26.12
CA VAL A 10 -13.81 -7.61 24.75
C VAL A 10 -13.91 -6.48 23.71
N LEU A 11 -14.80 -5.51 23.92
CA LEU A 11 -14.92 -4.33 23.06
C LEU A 11 -13.61 -3.53 22.98
N LEU A 12 -12.94 -3.29 24.11
CA LEU A 12 -11.66 -2.60 24.15
C LEU A 12 -10.57 -3.36 23.37
N PHE A 13 -10.50 -4.69 23.49
CA PHE A 13 -9.55 -5.49 22.74
C PHE A 13 -9.82 -5.47 21.23
N THR A 14 -11.08 -5.56 20.80
CA THR A 14 -11.43 -5.48 19.36
C THR A 14 -11.10 -4.11 18.75
N PHE A 15 -11.30 -3.03 19.52
CA PHE A 15 -10.97 -1.67 19.10
C PHE A 15 -9.44 -1.48 18.95
N LEU A 16 -8.66 -1.96 19.92
CA LEU A 16 -7.19 -1.90 19.87
C LEU A 16 -6.64 -2.68 18.66
N LEU A 17 -7.13 -3.90 18.41
CA LEU A 17 -6.73 -4.71 17.26
C LEU A 17 -7.03 -4.03 15.91
N SER A 18 -8.13 -3.29 15.84
CA SER A 18 -8.53 -2.57 14.62
C SER A 18 -7.62 -1.36 14.33
N ILE A 19 -7.23 -0.62 15.37
CA ILE A 19 -6.33 0.54 15.25
C ILE A 19 -4.91 0.10 14.89
N SER A 20 -4.41 -0.98 15.50
CA SER A 20 -3.08 -1.51 15.20
C SER A 20 -2.95 -1.83 13.70
N ASN A 21 -3.94 -2.52 13.12
CA ASN A 21 -3.92 -2.88 11.70
C ASN A 21 -3.89 -1.65 10.77
N GLN A 22 -4.63 -0.58 11.08
CA GLN A 22 -4.60 0.65 10.29
C GLN A 22 -3.24 1.35 10.32
N SER A 23 -2.59 1.39 11.49
CA SER A 23 -1.25 1.99 11.64
C SER A 23 -0.19 1.25 10.81
N PHE A 24 -0.19 -0.09 10.86
CA PHE A 24 0.73 -0.91 10.07
C PHE A 24 0.48 -0.78 8.56
N ALA A 25 -0.79 -0.80 8.14
CA ALA A 25 -1.19 -0.59 6.75
C ALA A 25 -0.74 0.78 6.20
N GLN A 26 -0.83 1.83 7.02
CA GLN A 26 -0.39 3.18 6.66
C GLN A 26 1.14 3.31 6.60
N ALA A 27 1.87 2.65 7.50
CA ALA A 27 3.33 2.64 7.51
C ALA A 27 3.91 1.94 6.26
N ILE A 28 3.35 0.79 5.88
CA ILE A 28 3.73 0.10 4.63
C ILE A 28 3.41 0.95 3.43
N SER A 29 2.21 1.53 3.39
CA SER A 29 1.78 2.33 2.24
C SER A 29 2.81 3.42 1.93
N LYS A 30 3.33 4.13 2.94
CA LYS A 30 4.37 5.15 2.76
C LYS A 30 5.72 4.58 2.31
N ALA A 31 6.21 3.51 2.94
CA ALA A 31 7.51 2.91 2.60
C ALA A 31 7.49 2.31 1.19
N TYR A 32 6.42 1.59 0.86
CA TYR A 32 6.18 1.03 -0.46
C TYR A 32 6.04 2.13 -1.52
N GLN A 33 5.24 3.17 -1.25
CA GLN A 33 5.07 4.31 -2.16
C GLN A 33 6.43 4.95 -2.50
N LYS A 34 7.27 5.20 -1.49
CA LYS A 34 8.60 5.79 -1.70
C LYS A 34 9.48 4.90 -2.58
N ASN A 35 9.50 3.60 -2.33
CA ASN A 35 10.28 2.66 -3.13
C ASN A 35 9.74 2.60 -4.57
N CYS A 36 8.42 2.57 -4.76
CA CYS A 36 7.79 2.61 -6.07
C CYS A 36 8.21 3.86 -6.85
N VAL A 37 8.21 5.05 -6.25
CA VAL A 37 8.60 6.30 -6.94
C VAL A 37 10.07 6.22 -7.39
N ILE A 38 10.96 5.76 -6.51
CA ILE A 38 12.39 5.60 -6.84
C ILE A 38 12.58 4.60 -7.99
N GLU A 39 11.89 3.45 -7.93
CA GLU A 39 11.96 2.44 -8.99
C GLU A 39 11.40 3.00 -10.31
N GLN A 40 10.26 3.70 -10.30
CA GLN A 40 9.67 4.27 -11.51
C GLN A 40 10.57 5.34 -12.14
N VAL A 41 11.16 6.24 -11.35
CA VAL A 41 12.13 7.21 -11.86
C VAL A 41 13.33 6.48 -12.48
N SER A 42 13.89 5.48 -11.79
CA SER A 42 15.02 4.71 -12.29
C SER A 42 14.71 3.93 -13.56
N GLU A 43 13.52 3.35 -13.69
CA GLU A 43 13.09 2.58 -14.86
C GLU A 43 12.83 3.48 -16.08
N HIS A 44 12.44 4.74 -15.84
CA HIS A 44 12.16 5.72 -16.90
C HIS A 44 13.33 6.69 -17.15
N GLN A 45 14.47 6.49 -16.48
CA GLN A 45 15.70 7.21 -16.78
C GLN A 45 16.16 6.90 -18.21
N GLY A 46 16.36 7.95 -19.01
CA GLY A 46 16.84 7.83 -20.39
C GLY A 46 15.74 7.64 -21.44
N VAL A 47 14.46 7.72 -21.07
CA VAL A 47 13.37 7.84 -22.06
C VAL A 47 13.59 9.14 -22.86
N LYS A 48 13.83 9.00 -24.17
CA LYS A 48 14.12 10.16 -25.04
C LYS A 48 12.92 11.11 -25.08
N GLY A 49 13.19 12.39 -24.85
CA GLY A 49 12.21 13.47 -25.01
C GLY A 49 11.38 13.80 -23.76
N LYS A 50 11.57 13.09 -22.64
CA LYS A 50 10.94 13.45 -21.37
C LYS A 50 11.83 13.07 -20.19
N ALA A 51 12.18 14.06 -19.37
CA ALA A 51 12.76 13.81 -18.06
C ALA A 51 11.61 13.59 -17.09
N PHE A 52 11.50 12.37 -16.55
CA PHE A 52 10.52 12.08 -15.51
C PHE A 52 11.15 12.31 -14.14
N ALA A 53 10.38 12.92 -13.25
CA ALA A 53 10.80 13.20 -11.89
C ALA A 53 9.84 12.52 -10.89
N GLU A 54 10.13 12.63 -9.59
CA GLU A 54 9.40 11.88 -8.55
C GLU A 54 7.90 12.23 -8.52
N GLU A 55 7.56 13.49 -8.83
CA GLU A 55 6.17 13.98 -8.83
C GLU A 55 5.32 13.27 -9.88
N ASP A 56 5.89 12.96 -11.05
CA ASP A 56 5.21 12.30 -12.16
C ASP A 56 4.66 10.92 -11.76
N PHE A 57 5.28 10.26 -10.78
CA PHE A 57 4.91 8.92 -10.35
C PHE A 57 4.19 8.88 -9.00
N THR A 58 4.09 10.02 -8.30
CA THR A 58 3.57 10.07 -6.92
C THR A 58 2.12 9.60 -6.84
N ALA A 59 1.25 10.03 -7.76
CA ALA A 59 -0.17 9.64 -7.78
C ALA A 59 -0.34 8.14 -8.09
N TYR A 60 0.39 7.64 -9.09
CA TYR A 60 0.39 6.22 -9.45
C TYR A 60 0.87 5.34 -8.31
N CYS A 61 2.01 5.68 -7.71
CA CYS A 61 2.59 4.94 -6.60
C CYS A 61 1.74 5.00 -5.32
N TYR A 62 1.03 6.12 -5.09
CA TYR A 62 0.03 6.21 -4.03
C TYR A 62 -1.13 5.22 -4.26
N CYS A 63 -1.68 5.18 -5.47
CA CYS A 63 -2.73 4.24 -5.82
C CYS A 63 -2.26 2.78 -5.66
N HIS A 64 -1.04 2.46 -6.11
CA HIS A 64 -0.45 1.13 -5.94
C HIS A 64 -0.34 0.74 -4.46
N ALA A 65 0.19 1.64 -3.63
CA ALA A 65 0.34 1.41 -2.20
C ALA A 65 -1.00 1.19 -1.49
N GLU A 66 -2.02 2.00 -1.83
CA GLU A 66 -3.39 1.81 -1.34
C GLU A 66 -3.98 0.48 -1.79
N PHE A 67 -3.82 0.12 -3.07
CA PHE A 67 -4.36 -1.12 -3.60
C PHE A 67 -3.76 -2.33 -2.89
N ILE A 68 -2.43 -2.37 -2.73
CA ILE A 68 -1.74 -3.46 -2.04
C ILE A 68 -2.18 -3.52 -0.58
N SER A 69 -2.22 -2.38 0.12
CA SER A 69 -2.66 -2.31 1.51
C SER A 69 -4.07 -2.87 1.73
N LYS A 70 -5.00 -2.59 0.81
CA LYS A 70 -6.40 -3.06 0.86
C LYS A 70 -6.57 -4.53 0.47
N ASN A 71 -5.66 -5.09 -0.33
CA ASN A 71 -5.81 -6.44 -0.90
C ASN A 71 -4.80 -7.47 -0.34
N ALA A 72 -3.82 -7.04 0.44
CA ALA A 72 -2.89 -7.90 1.14
C ALA A 72 -3.44 -8.32 2.51
N SER A 73 -3.10 -9.54 2.93
CA SER A 73 -3.34 -9.98 4.31
C SER A 73 -2.35 -9.33 5.29
N ASN A 74 -2.70 -9.29 6.58
CA ASN A 74 -1.80 -8.81 7.64
C ASN A 74 -0.45 -9.55 7.65
N ARG A 75 -0.42 -10.84 7.28
CA ARG A 75 0.83 -11.61 7.18
C ARG A 75 1.74 -11.08 6.07
N GLN A 76 1.15 -10.80 4.90
CA GLN A 76 1.85 -10.27 3.73
C GLN A 76 2.34 -8.85 3.96
N VAL A 77 1.51 -8.03 4.63
CA VAL A 77 1.86 -6.71 5.17
C VAL A 77 3.08 -6.81 6.08
N ASN A 78 3.05 -7.69 7.08
CA ASN A 78 4.18 -7.87 7.99
C ASN A 78 5.46 -8.36 7.30
N GLU A 79 5.35 -9.21 6.28
CA GLU A 79 6.48 -9.65 5.46
C GLU A 79 7.19 -8.46 4.78
N LEU A 80 6.42 -7.52 4.21
CA LEU A 80 6.96 -6.31 3.59
C LEU A 80 7.53 -5.32 4.61
N LEU A 81 7.00 -5.27 5.84
CA LEU A 81 7.60 -4.44 6.91
C LEU A 81 8.97 -4.95 7.33
N MET A 82 9.11 -6.26 7.46
CA MET A 82 10.36 -6.88 7.89
C MET A 82 11.43 -6.84 6.80
N ASN A 83 11.02 -6.88 5.52
CA ASN A 83 11.92 -6.72 4.39
C ASN A 83 11.27 -5.87 3.28
N PRO A 84 11.42 -4.54 3.31
CA PRO A 84 10.80 -3.63 2.33
C PRO A 84 11.30 -3.78 0.89
N LYS A 85 12.40 -4.51 0.68
CA LYS A 85 12.94 -4.83 -0.66
C LYS A 85 12.53 -6.23 -1.14
N ALA A 86 11.76 -6.98 -0.33
CA ALA A 86 11.27 -8.28 -0.74
C ALA A 86 10.30 -8.15 -1.92
N LYS A 87 10.47 -9.03 -2.92
CA LYS A 87 9.56 -9.14 -4.07
C LYS A 87 8.91 -10.53 -4.08
N PRO A 88 8.07 -10.88 -3.09
CA PRO A 88 7.47 -12.20 -3.01
C PRO A 88 6.48 -12.41 -4.18
N GLY A 89 6.28 -13.66 -4.59
CA GLY A 89 5.43 -13.97 -5.75
C GLY A 89 3.98 -13.47 -5.63
N TRP A 90 3.45 -13.40 -4.40
CA TRP A 90 2.12 -12.85 -4.14
C TRP A 90 2.06 -11.33 -4.40
N LEU A 91 3.15 -10.61 -4.14
CA LEU A 91 3.21 -9.16 -4.34
C LEU A 91 3.14 -8.84 -5.84
N LYS A 92 3.89 -9.58 -6.66
CA LYS A 92 3.85 -9.44 -8.13
C LYS A 92 2.43 -9.60 -8.69
N ALA A 93 1.65 -10.53 -8.14
CA ALA A 93 0.26 -10.74 -8.57
C ALA A 93 -0.66 -9.58 -8.18
N LEU A 94 -0.43 -8.94 -7.03
CA LEU A 94 -1.16 -7.73 -6.63
C LEU A 94 -0.71 -6.50 -7.43
N GLU A 95 0.58 -6.34 -7.72
CA GLU A 95 1.12 -5.25 -8.53
C GLU A 95 0.55 -5.27 -9.95
N LEU A 96 0.40 -6.46 -10.57
CA LEU A 96 -0.27 -6.61 -11.86
C LEU A 96 -1.74 -6.18 -11.85
N LYS A 97 -2.45 -6.40 -10.74
CA LYS A 97 -3.84 -5.95 -10.58
C LYS A 97 -3.90 -4.44 -10.31
N ALA A 98 -2.99 -3.95 -9.47
CA ALA A 98 -2.85 -2.54 -9.14
C ALA A 98 -2.55 -1.72 -10.40
N MET A 99 -1.67 -2.17 -11.29
CA MET A 99 -1.35 -1.50 -12.55
C MET A 99 -2.62 -1.20 -13.35
N LYS A 100 -3.47 -2.22 -13.55
CA LYS A 100 -4.72 -2.08 -14.29
C LYS A 100 -5.69 -1.11 -13.61
N ALA A 101 -5.82 -1.20 -12.28
CA ALA A 101 -6.70 -0.33 -11.51
C ALA A 101 -6.23 1.13 -11.50
N CYS A 102 -4.93 1.35 -11.30
CA CYS A 102 -4.34 2.65 -11.07
C CYS A 102 -4.13 3.46 -12.34
N ILE A 103 -3.77 2.81 -13.46
CA ILE A 103 -3.68 3.49 -14.76
C ILE A 103 -5.09 3.87 -15.29
N SER A 104 -6.11 3.07 -14.96
CA SER A 104 -7.50 3.41 -15.33
C SER A 104 -8.07 4.60 -14.56
N LEU A 105 -7.48 4.94 -13.40
CA LEU A 105 -7.92 6.06 -12.57
C LEU A 105 -7.66 7.41 -13.25
N ASP A 106 -6.51 7.56 -13.92
CA ASP A 106 -6.15 8.78 -14.67
C ASP A 106 -7.11 9.04 -15.84
N SER A 107 -7.66 8.00 -16.47
CA SER A 107 -8.68 8.17 -17.53
C SER A 107 -10.04 8.64 -17.01
N LYS A 108 -10.32 8.49 -15.70
CA LYS A 108 -11.61 8.78 -15.09
C LYS A 108 -11.69 10.09 -14.30
N LEU A 109 -10.56 10.79 -14.14
CA LEU A 109 -10.50 12.11 -13.48
C LEU A 109 -10.51 13.29 -14.46
N SER A 110 -10.64 13.02 -15.77
CA SER A 110 -10.67 14.06 -16.81
C SER A 110 -12.08 14.43 -17.30
N THR A 111 -13.11 14.30 -16.44
CA THR A 111 -14.50 14.73 -16.77
C THR A 111 -14.98 15.81 -15.83
#